data_AF-A0A814FNV0-F1
#
_entry.id   AF-A0A814FNV0-F1
#
_cell.length_a   1.000
_cell.length_b   1.000
_cell.length_c   1.000
_cell.angle_alpha   90.00
_cell.angle_beta   90.00
_cell.angle_gamma   90.00
#
_symmetry.space_group_name_H-M   'P 1'
#
loop_
_entity.id
_entity.type
_entity.pdbx_description
1 polymer ?
#
loop_
_entity_poly.entity_id
_entity_poly.type
_entity_poly.pdbx_seq_one_letter_code
_entity_poly.pdbx_strand_id
1 'polypeptide(L)'
;MNELASAMSSLSVNNIDNIGTISSSQKGHPQLCLNGQYYRLADTNKRGECKWRSIKSTCKVRCTTYGEAIGETYNVTFNII
;
A
#
# COMPACT_ATOMS: atom_id res chain seq x y z
N MET A 1 18.44 -27.05 27.82
CA MET A 1 18.81 -25.68 27.40
C MET A 1 19.22 -25.72 25.95
N ASN A 2 18.37 -25.22 25.06
CA ASN A 2 18.69 -24.39 23.87
C ASN A 2 17.48 -24.33 22.94
N GLU A 3 16.32 -23.98 23.50
CA GLU A 3 15.34 -23.15 22.80
C GLU A 3 15.95 -21.76 22.71
N LEU A 4 16.27 -21.26 21.51
CA LEU A 4 16.23 -19.84 21.11
C LEU A 4 16.92 -19.62 19.75
N ALA A 5 17.91 -20.45 19.39
CA ALA A 5 18.78 -20.15 18.24
C ALA A 5 18.22 -20.55 16.86
N SER A 6 17.24 -21.46 16.81
CA SER A 6 16.70 -21.96 15.52
C SER A 6 15.44 -21.22 15.05
N ALA A 7 14.76 -20.48 15.94
CA ALA A 7 13.53 -19.74 15.60
C ALA A 7 13.80 -18.33 15.04
N MET A 8 15.03 -17.82 15.15
CA MET A 8 15.35 -16.41 14.85
C MET A 8 16.32 -16.19 13.67
N SER A 9 16.75 -17.26 12.98
CA SER A 9 17.81 -17.18 11.96
C SER A 9 17.34 -17.02 10.52
N SER A 10 16.06 -16.79 10.27
CA SER A 10 15.58 -16.11 9.05
C SER A 10 14.08 -15.96 9.15
N LEU A 11 13.63 -14.89 9.81
CA LEU A 11 12.42 -14.24 9.36
C LEU A 11 12.70 -13.83 7.91
N SER A 12 12.45 -14.75 6.98
CA SER A 12 12.15 -14.36 5.61
C SER A 12 11.05 -13.32 5.80
N VAL A 13 11.40 -12.06 5.52
CA VAL A 13 10.42 -11.02 5.27
C VAL A 13 9.69 -11.55 4.05
N ASN A 14 8.71 -12.42 4.30
CA ASN A 14 7.89 -13.02 3.29
C ASN A 14 7.41 -11.84 2.46
N ASN A 15 7.66 -11.92 1.16
CA ASN A 15 7.06 -11.03 0.18
C ASN A 15 5.54 -11.12 0.36
N ILE A 16 5.01 -10.39 1.34
CA ILE A 16 3.60 -10.08 1.42
C ILE A 16 3.46 -9.12 0.26
N ASP A 17 3.09 -9.66 -0.89
CA ASP A 17 2.73 -8.87 -2.05
C ASP A 17 1.64 -7.90 -1.55
N ASN A 18 2.03 -6.66 -1.29
CA ASN A 18 1.13 -5.63 -0.82
C ASN A 18 0.32 -5.19 -2.04
N ILE A 19 -0.57 -6.06 -2.53
CA ILE A 19 -1.40 -5.79 -3.69
C ILE A 19 -2.61 -5.04 -3.22
N GLY A 20 -2.82 -3.84 -3.75
CA GLY A 20 -4.02 -3.07 -3.52
C GLY A 20 -4.86 -2.96 -4.78
N THR A 21 -6.17 -2.90 -4.61
CA THR A 21 -7.13 -2.69 -5.71
C THR A 21 -7.50 -1.22 -5.77
N ILE A 22 -7.50 -0.64 -6.97
CA ILE A 22 -8.06 0.68 -7.15
C ILE A 22 -9.57 0.57 -7.36
N SER A 23 -10.33 1.20 -6.47
CA SER A 23 -11.78 1.27 -6.54
C SER A 23 -12.23 2.72 -6.76
N SER A 24 -13.51 2.90 -7.04
CA SER A 24 -14.12 4.22 -7.10
C SER A 24 -14.54 4.67 -5.70
N SER A 25 -14.14 5.88 -5.31
CA SER A 25 -14.68 6.53 -4.12
C SER A 25 -16.14 6.97 -4.32
N GLN A 26 -16.82 7.37 -3.24
CA GLN A 26 -18.18 7.90 -3.31
C GLN A 26 -18.34 9.12 -4.24
N LYS A 27 -17.25 9.81 -4.57
CA LYS A 27 -17.22 10.97 -5.48
C LYS A 27 -16.74 10.62 -6.89
N GLY A 28 -16.53 9.35 -7.21
CA GLY A 28 -16.06 8.91 -8.52
C GLY A 28 -14.54 9.00 -8.73
N HIS A 29 -13.77 9.43 -7.73
CA HIS A 29 -12.31 9.49 -7.83
C HIS A 29 -11.65 8.15 -7.48
N PRO A 30 -10.48 7.82 -8.07
CA PRO A 30 -9.70 6.66 -7.67
C PRO A 30 -9.35 6.64 -6.18
N GLN A 31 -9.52 5.48 -5.55
CA GLN A 31 -9.08 5.21 -4.18
C GLN A 31 -8.41 3.83 -4.11
N LEU A 32 -7.28 3.76 -3.42
CA LEU A 32 -6.57 2.50 -3.20
C LEU A 32 -7.19 1.78 -2.00
N CYS A 33 -7.60 0.53 -2.18
CA CYS A 33 -8.03 -0.39 -1.14
C CYS A 33 -6.91 -1.40 -0.87
N LEU A 34 -6.36 -1.40 0.34
CA LEU A 34 -5.30 -2.31 0.76
C LEU A 34 -5.56 -2.77 2.19
N ASN A 35 -5.64 -4.08 2.41
CA ASN A 35 -5.88 -4.68 3.73
C ASN A 35 -7.10 -4.08 4.46
N GLY A 36 -8.19 -3.83 3.72
CA GLY A 36 -9.42 -3.22 4.24
C GLY A 36 -9.30 -1.74 4.64
N GLN A 37 -8.16 -1.09 4.36
CA GLN A 37 -7.97 0.35 4.52
C GLN A 37 -8.05 1.07 3.18
N TYR A 38 -8.57 2.29 3.21
CA TYR A 38 -8.68 3.15 2.04
C TYR A 38 -7.69 4.30 2.09
N TYR A 39 -7.11 4.58 0.93
CA TYR A 39 -6.18 5.66 0.69
C TYR A 39 -6.67 6.50 -0.48
N ARG A 40 -6.51 7.82 -0.37
CA ARG A 40 -6.82 8.77 -1.44
C ARG A 40 -5.55 9.15 -2.19
N LEU A 41 -5.70 9.38 -3.49
CA LEU A 41 -4.64 9.88 -4.34
C LEU A 41 -4.21 11.27 -3.86
N ALA A 42 -2.90 11.46 -3.69
CA ALA A 42 -2.30 12.70 -3.22
C ALA A 42 -1.54 13.42 -4.34
N ASP A 43 -0.88 12.67 -5.22
CA ASP A 43 -0.04 13.18 -6.30
C ASP A 43 0.23 12.05 -7.31
N THR A 44 0.40 12.41 -8.57
CA THR A 44 0.75 11.48 -9.66
C THR A 44 1.83 12.11 -10.52
N ASN A 45 2.93 11.39 -10.73
CA ASN A 45 4.02 11.91 -11.54
C ASN A 45 3.90 11.48 -13.02
N LYS A 46 4.69 12.11 -13.89
CA LYS A 46 4.71 11.81 -15.35
C LYS A 46 5.16 10.38 -15.71
N ARG A 47 5.72 9.62 -14.75
CA ARG A 47 6.15 8.23 -14.92
C ARG A 47 5.08 7.22 -14.46
N GLY A 48 3.90 7.71 -14.06
CA GLY A 48 2.80 6.87 -13.58
C GLY A 48 2.92 6.44 -12.12
N GLU A 49 3.89 6.97 -11.37
CA GLU A 49 3.93 6.76 -9.92
C GLU A 49 2.81 7.57 -9.26
N CYS A 50 1.98 6.87 -8.50
CA CYS A 50 0.79 7.41 -7.84
C CYS A 50 1.04 7.36 -6.32
N LYS A 51 1.01 8.51 -5.66
CA LYS A 51 1.20 8.62 -4.21
C LYS A 51 -0.14 8.61 -3.51
N TRP A 52 -0.30 7.73 -2.54
CA TRP A 52 -1.52 7.55 -1.78
C TRP A 52 -1.28 7.95 -0.32
N ARG A 53 -2.30 8.57 0.28
CA ARG A 53 -2.32 8.88 1.72
C ARG A 53 -3.57 8.33 2.35
N SER A 54 -3.46 7.88 3.60
CA SER A 54 -4.63 7.35 4.31
C SER A 54 -5.78 8.37 4.34
N ILE A 55 -7.01 7.88 4.25
CA ILE A 55 -8.20 8.73 4.40
C ILE A 55 -8.40 9.12 5.87
N LYS A 56 -8.00 8.27 6.82
CA LYS A 56 -8.07 8.54 8.26
C LYS A 56 -7.10 9.67 8.62
N SER A 57 -7.62 10.76 9.19
CA SER A 57 -6.83 11.96 9.52
C SER A 57 -5.68 11.72 10.51
N THR A 58 -5.86 10.77 11.42
CA THR A 58 -4.84 10.37 12.41
C THR A 58 -3.76 9.44 11.82
N CYS A 59 -4.00 8.86 10.66
CA CYS A 59 -3.07 7.96 9.99
C CYS A 59 -2.17 8.74 9.03
N LYS A 60 -0.86 8.76 9.32
CA LYS A 60 0.15 9.45 8.50
C LYS A 60 0.80 8.53 7.44
N VAL A 61 0.34 7.29 7.32
CA VAL A 61 0.88 6.31 6.37
C VAL A 61 0.70 6.82 4.94
N ARG A 62 1.78 6.70 4.17
CA ARG A 62 1.83 6.96 2.73
C ARG A 62 2.35 5.72 2.01
N CYS A 63 1.84 5.51 0.81
CA CYS A 63 2.28 4.44 -0.05
C CYS A 63 2.20 4.84 -1.51
N THR A 64 2.77 4.03 -2.39
CA THR A 64 2.83 4.30 -3.83
C THR A 64 2.42 3.09 -4.64
N THR A 65 1.86 3.34 -5.82
CA THR A 65 1.63 2.35 -6.89
C THR A 65 2.19 2.90 -8.21
N TYR A 66 2.32 2.05 -9.22
CA TYR A 66 2.55 2.47 -10.60
C TYR A 66 1.29 2.26 -11.43
N GLY A 67 0.40 3.25 -11.38
CA GLY A 67 -0.94 3.22 -11.96
C GLY A 67 -2.05 3.43 -10.93
N GLU A 68 -3.18 3.94 -11.43
CA GLU A 68 -4.34 4.38 -10.63
C GLU A 68 -5.68 4.09 -11.35
N ALA A 69 -5.69 3.17 -12.32
CA ALA A 69 -6.90 2.85 -13.07
C ALA A 69 -7.89 2.07 -12.19
N ILE A 70 -9.15 2.52 -12.15
CA ILE A 70 -10.20 1.87 -11.37
C ILE A 70 -10.49 0.47 -11.93
N GLY A 71 -10.57 -0.52 -11.05
CA GLY A 71 -10.75 -1.93 -11.40
C GLY A 71 -9.46 -2.73 -11.45
N GLU A 72 -8.30 -2.06 -11.50
CA GLU A 72 -6.99 -2.70 -11.58
C GLU A 72 -6.37 -2.95 -10.20
N THR A 73 -5.42 -3.87 -10.15
CA THR A 73 -4.60 -4.17 -8.98
C THR A 73 -3.14 -3.81 -9.21
N TYR A 74 -2.50 -3.26 -8.18
CA TYR A 74 -1.11 -2.84 -8.25
C TYR A 74 -0.33 -3.27 -7.01
N ASN A 75 0.96 -3.51 -7.21
CA ASN A 75 1.91 -3.60 -6.10
C ASN A 75 2.01 -2.25 -5.39
N VAL A 76 1.94 -2.29 -4.06
CA VAL A 76 2.01 -1.13 -3.19
C VAL A 76 3.36 -1.11 -2.47
N THR A 77 4.06 0.01 -2.56
CA THR A 77 5.28 0.26 -1.80
C THR A 77 4.99 1.24 -0.67
N PHE A 78 5.34 0.87 0.56
CA PHE A 78 5.23 1.79 1.70
C PHE A 78 6.50 2.63 1.82
N ASN A 79 6.35 3.95 1.86
CA ASN A 79 7.45 4.86 2.15
C ASN A 79 7.47 5.09 3.66
N ILE A 80 8.44 4.50 4.35
CA ILE A 80 8.75 4.85 5.74
C ILE A 80 9.49 6.19 5.70
N ILE A 81 8.90 7.23 6.29
CA ILE A 81 9.52 8.56 6.46
C ILE A 81 10.07 8.65 7.87
#